data_AF-A0A229FV54-F1
#
_entry.id   AF-A0A229FV54-F1
#
_cell.length_a   1.000
_cell.length_b   1.000
_cell.length_c   1.000
_cell.angle_alpha   90.00
_cell.angle_beta   90.00
_cell.angle_gamma   90.00
#
_symmetry.space_group_name_H-M   'P 1'
#
loop_
_entity.id
_entity.type
_entity.pdbx_description
1 polymer ?
#
loop_
_entity_poly.entity_id
_entity_poly.type
_entity_poly.pdbx_seq_one_letter_code
_entity_poly.pdbx_strand_id
1 'polypeptide(L)' 'MENQKRSSIVMFLISMRAVLWGFLGVRKRSGQDADMASVTFVHIVLAGILSAIIFMTILLFIVKAVVSN' A
#
# COMPACT_ATOMS: atom_id res chain seq x y z
N MET A 1 37.48 3.54 -2.91
CA MET A 1 37.14 3.99 -1.54
C MET A 1 35.68 3.64 -1.31
N GLU A 2 35.41 2.96 -0.21
CA GLU A 2 34.21 2.18 0.13
C GLU A 2 32.87 2.81 -0.30
N ASN A 3 32.13 2.12 -1.15
CA ASN A 3 30.67 2.20 -1.10
C ASN A 3 30.14 0.85 -0.62
N GLN A 4 30.22 0.75 0.71
CA GLN A 4 29.46 -0.10 1.60
C GLN A 4 28.67 -1.23 0.94
N LYS A 5 29.06 -2.45 1.31
CA LYS A 5 28.18 -3.61 1.60
C LYS A 5 26.81 -3.12 2.05
N ARG A 6 25.92 -2.79 1.10
CA ARG A 6 24.54 -2.42 1.40
C ARG A 6 23.98 -3.66 2.05
N SER A 7 23.87 -3.62 3.37
CA SER A 7 23.48 -4.77 4.16
C SER A 7 22.24 -5.36 3.50
N SER A 8 22.26 -6.65 3.17
CA SER A 8 21.14 -7.34 2.51
C SER A 8 19.83 -7.11 3.28
N ILE A 9 19.93 -6.91 4.58
CA ILE A 9 18.87 -6.52 5.50
C ILE A 9 18.30 -5.13 5.16
N VAL A 10 19.12 -4.14 4.81
CA VAL A 10 18.65 -2.80 4.40
C VAL A 10 17.90 -2.86 3.07
N MET A 11 18.35 -3.68 2.12
CA MET A 11 17.61 -3.91 0.85
C MET A 11 16.27 -4.63 1.09
N PHE A 12 16.24 -5.59 2.01
CA PHE A 12 15.01 -6.27 2.42
C PHE A 12 14.03 -5.35 3.15
N LEU A 13 14.52 -4.47 4.03
CA LEU A 13 13.67 -3.48 4.70
C LEU A 13 13.12 -2.44 3.73
N ILE A 14 13.85 -2.10 2.67
CA ILE A 14 13.36 -1.22 1.60
C ILE A 14 12.28 -1.93 0.76
N SER A 15 12.46 -3.21 0.42
CA SER A 15 11.44 -3.96 -0.32
C SER A 15 10.19 -4.15 0.53
N MET A 16 10.33 -4.47 1.82
CA MET A 16 9.22 -4.57 2.77
C MET A 16 8.47 -3.24 2.90
N ARG A 17 9.21 -2.14 3.07
CA ARG A 17 8.63 -0.79 3.16
C ARG A 17 7.94 -0.36 1.87
N ALA A 18 8.43 -0.81 0.71
CA ALA A 18 7.77 -0.59 -0.58
C ALA A 18 6.48 -1.41 -0.72
N VAL A 19 6.48 -2.66 -0.24
CA VAL A 19 5.28 -3.53 -0.22
C VAL A 19 4.22 -2.93 0.71
N LEU A 20 4.62 -2.45 1.89
CA LEU A 20 3.72 -1.81 2.85
C LEU A 20 3.10 -0.51 2.31
N TRP A 21 3.88 0.31 1.59
CA TRP A 21 3.31 1.48 0.89
C TRP A 21 2.40 1.12 -0.30
N GLY A 22 2.60 -0.06 -0.90
CA GLY A 22 1.74 -0.62 -1.94
C GLY A 22 0.39 -1.14 -1.42
N PHE A 23 0.37 -1.79 -0.25
CA PHE A 23 -0.88 -2.27 0.37
C PHE A 23 -1.73 -1.15 0.97
N LEU A 24 -1.11 -0.10 1.48
CA LEU A 24 -1.82 1.05 2.04
C LEU A 24 -2.38 2.00 0.96
N GLY A 25 -2.02 1.85 -0.32
CA GLY A 25 -2.54 2.68 -1.41
C GLY A 25 -2.05 4.14 -1.40
N VAL A 26 -1.03 4.47 -0.60
CA VAL A 26 -0.49 5.83 -0.45
C VAL A 26 0.79 5.99 -1.28
N ARG A 27 0.69 5.93 -2.60
CA ARG A 27 1.76 6.42 -3.49
C ARG A 27 1.38 7.77 -4.08
N LYS A 28 1.74 8.79 -3.29
CA LYS A 28 2.01 10.22 -3.59
C LYS A 28 1.29 10.87 -4.78
N ARG A 29 0.42 11.83 -4.45
CA ARG A 29 0.04 13.02 -5.25
C ARG A 29 1.23 13.52 -6.09
N SER A 30 1.20 13.39 -7.40
CA SER A 30 2.11 14.14 -8.28
C SER A 30 1.41 14.55 -9.56
N GLY A 31 0.99 15.83 -9.60
CA GLY A 31 0.60 16.58 -10.80
C GLY A 31 -0.66 16.03 -11.48
N GLN A 32 -1.72 16.79 -11.66
CA GLN A 32 -1.67 18.06 -12.36
C GLN A 32 -2.95 18.81 -12.02
N ASP A 33 -2.80 19.95 -11.35
CA ASP A 33 -3.85 20.91 -10.98
C ASP A 33 -4.50 21.62 -12.19
N ALA A 34 -4.56 20.96 -13.35
CA ALA A 34 -5.22 21.46 -14.56
C ALA A 34 -6.58 20.79 -14.84
N ASP A 35 -6.77 19.51 -14.44
CA ASP A 35 -8.01 18.74 -14.72
C ASP A 35 -8.75 18.27 -13.45
N MET A 36 -8.27 18.64 -12.26
CA MET A 36 -8.76 18.16 -10.95
C MET A 36 -10.05 18.85 -10.47
N ALA A 37 -10.63 19.76 -11.24
CA ALA A 37 -11.83 20.51 -10.84
C ALA A 37 -13.15 19.77 -11.14
N SER A 38 -13.15 18.72 -11.97
CA SER A 38 -14.40 18.08 -12.43
C SER A 38 -14.50 16.57 -12.20
N VAL A 39 -13.40 15.82 -12.12
CA VAL A 39 -13.43 14.38 -11.78
C VAL A 39 -13.18 14.19 -10.29
N THR A 40 -14.29 14.05 -9.56
CA THR A 40 -14.38 14.32 -8.13
C THR A 40 -13.46 13.44 -7.25
N PHE A 41 -12.78 14.10 -6.29
CA PHE A 41 -11.97 13.52 -5.21
C PHE A 41 -12.64 12.32 -4.50
N VAL A 42 -13.97 12.29 -4.51
CA VAL A 42 -14.80 11.19 -4.01
C VAL A 42 -14.38 9.84 -4.58
N HIS A 43 -13.95 9.74 -5.84
CA HIS A 43 -13.57 8.46 -6.45
C HIS A 43 -12.32 7.84 -5.79
N ILE A 44 -11.36 8.69 -5.41
CA ILE A 44 -10.12 8.26 -4.73
C ILE A 44 -10.45 7.78 -3.31
N VAL A 45 -11.34 8.49 -2.62
CA VAL A 45 -11.82 8.11 -1.28
C VAL A 45 -12.58 6.78 -1.33
N LEU A 46 -13.45 6.60 -2.33
CA LEU A 46 -14.21 5.37 -2.53
C LEU A 46 -13.28 4.18 -2.83
N ALA A 47 -12.29 4.38 -3.70
CA ALA A 47 -11.30 3.36 -4.04
C ALA A 47 -10.46 2.94 -2.81
N GLY A 48 -10.07 3.90 -1.95
CA GLY A 48 -9.34 3.61 -0.71
C GLY A 48 -10.18 2.88 0.34
N ILE A 49 -11.46 3.21 0.47
CA ILE A 49 -12.38 2.50 1.38
C ILE A 49 -12.59 1.07 0.90
N LEU A 50 -12.79 0.88 -0.40
CA LEU A 50 -12.99 -0.45 -0.97
C LEU A 50 -11.76 -1.35 -0.77
N SER A 51 -10.55 -0.83 -0.98
CA SER A 51 -9.32 -1.58 -0.76
C SER A 51 -9.13 -1.96 0.72
N ALA A 52 -9.50 -1.08 1.65
CA ALA A 52 -9.42 -1.35 3.08
C ALA A 52 -10.36 -2.49 3.51
N ILE A 53 -11.59 -2.50 3.00
CA ILE A 53 -12.57 -3.56 3.29
C ILE A 53 -12.08 -4.91 2.74
N ILE A 54 -11.58 -4.92 1.51
CA ILE A 54 -11.03 -6.13 0.88
C ILE A 54 -9.86 -6.66 1.71
N PHE A 55 -8.93 -5.80 2.11
CA PHE A 55 -7.76 -6.19 2.91
C PHE A 55 -8.16 -6.79 4.27
N MET A 56 -9.11 -6.15 4.98
CA MET A 56 -9.62 -6.67 6.25
C MET A 56 -10.29 -8.02 6.10
N THR A 57 -11.07 -8.20 5.03
CA THR A 57 -11.77 -9.47 4.76
C THR A 57 -10.77 -10.61 4.54
N ILE A 58 -9.72 -10.36 3.75
CA ILE A 58 -8.65 -11.32 3.51
C ILE A 58 -7.96 -11.72 4.83
N LEU A 59 -7.66 -10.76 5.69
CA LEU A 59 -7.01 -11.05 6.98
C LEU A 59 -7.90 -11.90 7.88
N LEU A 60 -9.18 -11.54 7.99
CA LEU A 60 -10.15 -12.31 8.78
C LEU A 60 -10.34 -13.73 8.22
N PHE A 61 -10.35 -13.87 6.89
CA PHE A 61 -10.42 -15.18 6.25
C PHE A 61 -9.21 -16.05 6.62
N ILE A 62 -8.00 -15.50 6.59
CA ILE A 62 -6.78 -16.20 7.00
C ILE A 62 -6.88 -16.62 8.48
N VAL A 63 -7.29 -15.71 9.37
CA VAL A 63 -7.43 -16.02 10.81
C VAL A 63 -8.43 -17.15 11.02
N LYS A 64 -9.58 -17.10 10.34
CA LYS A 64 -10.59 -18.17 10.44
C LYS A 64 -10.07 -19.50 9.90
N ALA A 65 -9.33 -19.49 8.79
CA ALA A 65 -8.74 -20.70 8.24
C ALA A 65 -7.71 -21.34 9.20
N VAL A 66 -6.91 -20.52 9.89
CA VAL A 66 -5.91 -21.00 10.86
C VAL A 66 -6.55 -21.47 12.17
N VAL A 67 -7.56 -20.78 12.68
CA VAL A 67 -8.22 -21.15 13.95
C VAL A 67 -9.16 -22.35 13.77
N SER A 68 -9.77 -22.50 12.60
CA SER A 68 -10.67 -23.62 12.31
C SER A 68 -9.94 -24.94 12.00
N ASN A 69 -8.61 -24.93 11.99
CA ASN A 69 -7.76 -26.10 11.78
C ASN A 69 -7.02 -26.45 13.07
#